data_AF-F2U563-F1
#
_entry.id   AF-F2U563-F1
#
_cell.length_a   1.000
_cell.length_b   1.000
_cell.length_c   1.000
_cell.angle_alpha   90.00
_cell.angle_beta   90.00
_cell.angle_gamma   90.00
#
_symmetry.space_group_name_H-M   'P 1'
#
loop_
_entity.id
_entity.type
_entity.pdbx_description
1 polymer ?
#
loop_
_entity_poly.entity_id
_entity_poly.type
_entity_poly.pdbx_seq_one_letter_code
_entity_poly.pdbx_strand_id
1 'polypeptide(L)'
;MQTRTVCGAVLVGVGGVVGGWWLCGWLREQWQRGRRARSKDTGAWGDLEMLKPDSGASKDEVAERYARLRLQHGDNTICTLSRQVLTSVLGYDPSDQESPVLQAFRPLKTGTHCSFAKRAVVWACHGSFSLETISTGACGIADGDDVDAVDATLRAMALFASACHKIDAFVIALPPASTIQEHGSNVRRLLTWLSDMDPSGRRCMAKSVDKSRWVFTFAGNEFFITTFAPCYPRQSSRYQFGVRDAAFILFQPYHSFLLHRVGVETSRSETNYTHPANVRDEIRARFARHGSPYFVPEDPARMPNCHQAVSPLTLHAPAVRWWLDTCPLSRHTLQQLEVMGWKEEG
;
A
#
# COMPACT_ATOMS: atom_id res chain seq x y z
N MET A 1 -5.60 27.61 -73.20
CA MET A 1 -5.69 26.18 -73.57
C MET A 1 -5.20 25.39 -72.36
N GLN A 2 -5.90 24.40 -71.75
CA GLN A 2 -6.70 23.27 -72.27
C GLN A 2 -5.84 22.28 -73.08
N THR A 3 -5.89 20.94 -72.96
CA THR A 3 -6.59 19.95 -72.08
C THR A 3 -5.84 18.59 -72.23
N ARG A 4 -6.07 17.44 -71.55
CA ARG A 4 -7.08 16.84 -70.62
C ARG A 4 -6.32 15.77 -69.78
N THR A 5 -6.63 15.48 -68.51
CA THR A 5 -7.58 14.46 -68.00
C THR A 5 -7.34 13.01 -68.47
N VAL A 6 -7.21 12.06 -67.52
CA VAL A 6 -8.12 10.90 -67.26
C VAL A 6 -7.89 10.39 -65.82
N CYS A 7 -8.87 9.68 -65.24
CA CYS A 7 -9.01 9.33 -63.82
C CYS A 7 -8.31 8.03 -63.37
N GLY A 8 -8.17 7.87 -62.04
CA GLY A 8 -7.90 6.61 -61.34
C GLY A 8 -8.20 6.78 -59.84
N ALA A 9 -8.66 5.74 -59.12
CA ALA A 9 -9.18 5.88 -57.75
C ALA A 9 -9.02 4.64 -56.85
N VAL A 10 -9.05 4.87 -55.53
CA VAL A 10 -9.27 3.89 -54.43
C VAL A 10 -8.23 2.77 -54.25
N LEU A 11 -7.48 2.81 -53.13
CA LEU A 11 -7.69 1.86 -52.02
C LEU A 11 -7.01 2.30 -50.71
N VAL A 12 -7.45 1.72 -49.58
CA VAL A 12 -6.97 2.00 -48.22
C VAL A 12 -5.89 0.99 -47.81
N GLY A 13 -4.81 1.45 -47.18
CA GLY A 13 -3.76 0.62 -46.58
C GLY A 13 -3.60 0.90 -45.09
N VAL A 14 -4.18 0.06 -44.23
CA VAL A 14 -3.97 0.08 -42.77
C VAL A 14 -2.95 -0.99 -42.38
N GLY A 15 -1.95 -0.66 -41.57
CA GLY A 15 -1.04 -1.65 -40.99
C GLY A 15 -0.06 -1.08 -39.97
N GLY A 16 0.12 -1.78 -38.84
CA GLY A 16 1.37 -1.68 -38.08
C GLY A 16 1.37 -1.12 -36.65
N VAL A 17 0.24 -0.95 -35.94
CA VAL A 17 0.27 -0.59 -34.50
C VAL A 17 0.19 -1.82 -33.60
N VAL A 18 1.35 -2.45 -33.34
CA VAL A 18 1.48 -3.61 -32.44
C VAL A 18 2.28 -3.20 -31.20
N GLY A 19 1.59 -2.75 -30.14
CA GLY A 19 2.23 -2.31 -28.90
C GLY A 19 1.37 -2.34 -27.63
N GLY A 20 0.08 -2.00 -27.71
CA GLY A 20 -0.78 -1.80 -26.52
C GLY A 20 -1.30 -3.04 -25.78
N TRP A 21 -1.06 -4.26 -26.29
CA TRP A 21 -1.82 -5.45 -25.82
C TRP A 21 -1.34 -6.05 -24.50
N TRP A 22 -0.06 -5.86 -24.12
CA TRP A 22 0.52 -6.58 -22.97
C TRP A 22 0.01 -6.13 -21.59
N LEU A 23 -0.25 -4.84 -21.36
CA LEU A 23 -0.70 -4.36 -20.05
C LEU A 23 -2.19 -4.68 -19.78
N CYS A 24 -3.03 -4.51 -20.80
CA CYS A 24 -4.42 -4.98 -20.79
C CYS A 24 -4.52 -6.51 -20.71
N GLY A 25 -3.54 -7.22 -21.31
CA GLY A 25 -3.35 -8.66 -21.13
C GLY A 25 -3.04 -9.00 -19.67
N TRP A 26 -2.02 -8.36 -19.08
CA TRP A 26 -1.57 -8.63 -17.70
C TRP A 26 -2.66 -8.38 -16.66
N LEU A 27 -3.34 -7.23 -16.67
CA LEU A 27 -4.44 -6.96 -15.73
C LEU A 27 -5.60 -7.96 -15.87
N ARG A 28 -5.94 -8.35 -17.11
CA ARG A 28 -6.96 -9.38 -17.39
C ARG A 28 -6.50 -10.77 -16.98
N GLU A 29 -5.21 -11.08 -17.10
CA GLU A 29 -4.61 -12.34 -16.70
C GLU A 29 -4.57 -12.48 -15.18
N GLN A 30 -4.17 -11.45 -14.43
CA GLN A 30 -4.20 -11.47 -12.97
C GLN A 30 -5.64 -11.59 -12.44
N TRP A 31 -6.60 -10.88 -13.03
CA TRP A 31 -8.03 -11.05 -12.73
C TRP A 31 -8.52 -12.49 -13.01
N GLN A 32 -8.10 -13.10 -14.12
CA GLN A 32 -8.42 -14.51 -14.39
C GLN A 32 -7.72 -15.50 -13.45
N ARG A 33 -6.45 -15.29 -13.09
CA ARG A 33 -5.72 -16.12 -12.12
C ARG A 33 -6.38 -16.08 -10.75
N GLY A 34 -6.75 -14.88 -10.28
CA GLY A 34 -7.55 -14.66 -9.07
C GLY A 34 -8.97 -15.22 -9.12
N ARG A 35 -9.44 -15.70 -10.28
CA ARG A 35 -10.70 -16.44 -10.45
C ARG A 35 -10.47 -17.96 -10.51
N ARG A 36 -9.44 -18.43 -11.24
CA ARG A 36 -9.07 -19.86 -11.34
C ARG A 36 -8.58 -20.44 -10.00
N ALA A 37 -7.99 -19.61 -9.13
CA ALA A 37 -7.57 -20.02 -7.79
C ALA A 37 -8.74 -20.29 -6.81
N ARG A 38 -9.99 -19.93 -7.15
CA ARG A 38 -11.16 -20.08 -6.24
C ARG A 38 -11.97 -21.36 -6.44
N SER A 39 -11.76 -22.12 -7.52
CA SER A 39 -12.70 -23.17 -7.95
C SER A 39 -12.24 -24.60 -7.60
N LYS A 40 -11.51 -24.80 -6.50
CA LYS A 40 -10.90 -26.11 -6.18
C LYS A 40 -10.96 -26.62 -4.73
N ASP A 41 -11.34 -25.81 -3.75
CA ASP A 41 -11.52 -26.28 -2.36
C ASP A 41 -12.86 -25.80 -1.79
N THR A 42 -13.74 -26.77 -1.51
CA THR A 42 -14.98 -26.60 -0.73
C THR A 42 -15.16 -27.82 0.17
N GLY A 43 -14.35 -27.91 1.23
CA GLY A 43 -14.52 -28.87 2.33
C GLY A 43 -15.60 -28.41 3.33
N ALA A 44 -16.14 -29.36 4.10
CA ALA A 44 -17.29 -29.14 4.98
C ALA A 44 -16.98 -28.32 6.24
N TRP A 45 -18.04 -27.78 6.85
CA TRP A 45 -18.02 -26.91 8.03
C TRP A 45 -18.86 -27.51 9.17
N GLY A 46 -18.42 -27.31 10.41
CA GLY A 46 -19.13 -27.74 11.61
C GLY A 46 -18.97 -26.71 12.73
N ASP A 47 -20.12 -26.18 13.15
CA ASP A 47 -20.52 -25.54 14.42
C ASP A 47 -19.62 -24.52 15.16
N LEU A 48 -20.28 -23.60 15.88
CA LEU A 48 -19.67 -22.55 16.68
C LEU A 48 -19.57 -22.97 18.15
N GLU A 49 -18.44 -22.69 18.77
CA GLU A 49 -18.36 -22.45 20.21
C GLU A 49 -17.66 -21.11 20.50
N MET A 50 -18.00 -20.48 21.63
CA MET A 50 -17.66 -19.09 21.91
C MET A 50 -16.23 -18.91 22.44
N LEU A 51 -15.49 -17.97 21.85
CA LEU A 51 -14.17 -17.56 22.36
C LEU A 51 -14.31 -16.75 23.65
N LYS A 52 -13.63 -17.19 24.70
CA LYS A 52 -13.11 -16.32 25.77
C LYS A 52 -11.69 -15.86 25.40
N PRO A 53 -11.20 -14.72 25.92
CA PRO A 53 -9.83 -14.29 25.72
C PRO A 53 -8.87 -15.09 26.61
N ASP A 54 -7.82 -15.64 26.01
CA ASP A 54 -6.59 -16.07 26.70
C ASP A 54 -5.38 -15.50 25.94
N SER A 55 -4.46 -14.90 26.68
CA SER A 55 -3.33 -14.11 26.17
C SER A 55 -2.13 -15.00 25.82
N GLY A 56 -2.25 -15.83 24.78
CA GLY A 56 -1.19 -16.76 24.37
C GLY A 56 -1.31 -17.33 22.95
N ALA A 57 -2.14 -16.75 22.09
CA ALA A 57 -2.47 -17.33 20.79
C ALA A 57 -1.25 -17.47 19.86
N SER A 58 -1.00 -18.71 19.43
CA SER A 58 0.03 -19.06 18.45
C SER A 58 -0.25 -18.46 17.06
N LYS A 59 0.77 -18.41 16.20
CA LYS A 59 0.62 -17.96 14.81
C LYS A 59 -0.40 -18.78 14.03
N ASP A 60 -0.52 -20.06 14.34
CA ASP A 60 -1.47 -20.98 13.70
C ASP A 60 -2.90 -20.75 14.21
N GLU A 61 -3.12 -20.53 15.51
CA GLU A 61 -4.43 -20.12 16.04
C GLU A 61 -4.89 -18.76 15.49
N VAL A 62 -3.97 -17.80 15.34
CA VAL A 62 -4.25 -16.50 14.71
C VAL A 62 -4.65 -16.71 13.24
N ALA A 63 -3.92 -17.55 12.49
CA ALA A 63 -4.29 -17.91 11.12
C ALA A 63 -5.64 -18.65 11.03
N GLU A 64 -5.96 -19.50 12.00
CA GLU A 64 -7.22 -20.24 12.06
C GLU A 64 -8.40 -19.31 12.38
N ARG A 65 -8.24 -18.39 13.35
CA ARG A 65 -9.22 -17.32 13.64
C ARG A 65 -9.50 -16.47 12.38
N TYR A 66 -8.46 -16.16 11.58
CA TYR A 66 -8.64 -15.50 10.27
C TYR A 66 -9.37 -16.37 9.23
N ALA A 67 -9.12 -17.68 9.20
CA ALA A 67 -9.83 -18.59 8.31
C ALA A 67 -11.33 -18.64 8.66
N ARG A 68 -11.69 -18.80 9.95
CA ARG A 68 -13.08 -18.79 10.42
C ARG A 68 -13.80 -17.49 10.01
N LEU A 69 -13.17 -16.32 10.19
CA LEU A 69 -13.71 -15.02 9.74
C LEU A 69 -13.94 -14.92 8.23
N ARG A 70 -13.10 -15.57 7.41
CA ARG A 70 -13.31 -15.63 5.95
C ARG A 70 -14.47 -16.52 5.54
N LEU A 71 -14.70 -17.61 6.27
CA LEU A 71 -15.52 -18.72 5.80
C LEU A 71 -16.96 -18.65 6.34
N GLN A 72 -17.21 -17.93 7.44
CA GLN A 72 -18.56 -17.58 7.90
C GLN A 72 -19.29 -16.56 6.98
N HIS A 73 -18.59 -15.84 6.10
CA HIS A 73 -19.16 -14.78 5.24
C HIS A 73 -18.74 -14.95 3.78
N GLY A 74 -19.36 -15.90 3.07
CA GLY A 74 -19.08 -16.21 1.66
C GLY A 74 -19.20 -15.03 0.68
N ASP A 75 -18.69 -15.22 -0.55
CA ASP A 75 -18.24 -14.21 -1.55
C ASP A 75 -19.06 -12.90 -1.76
N ASN A 76 -20.32 -12.79 -1.31
CA ASN A 76 -21.13 -11.56 -1.39
C ASN A 76 -21.51 -10.93 -0.03
N THR A 77 -21.23 -11.59 1.10
CA THR A 77 -21.85 -11.27 2.41
C THR A 77 -20.96 -10.46 3.35
N ILE A 78 -19.84 -9.90 2.89
CA ILE A 78 -19.16 -8.78 3.57
C ILE A 78 -19.94 -7.47 3.32
N CYS A 79 -21.23 -7.50 3.67
CA CYS A 79 -22.19 -6.43 3.52
C CYS A 79 -22.49 -5.86 4.90
N THR A 80 -21.85 -4.72 5.19
CA THR A 80 -22.03 -3.95 6.43
C THR A 80 -21.87 -4.79 7.69
N LEU A 81 -20.63 -5.22 7.96
CA LEU A 81 -20.19 -5.37 9.36
C LEU A 81 -20.53 -4.04 10.07
N SER A 82 -21.38 -4.09 11.07
CA SER A 82 -21.79 -2.87 11.79
C SER A 82 -20.60 -2.31 12.58
N ARG A 83 -20.65 -1.02 12.93
CA ARG A 83 -19.63 -0.37 13.79
C ARG A 83 -19.37 -1.18 15.07
N GLN A 84 -20.44 -1.73 15.64
CA GLN A 84 -20.40 -2.59 16.84
C GLN A 84 -19.69 -3.92 16.58
N VAL A 85 -19.91 -4.58 15.42
CA VAL A 85 -19.20 -5.82 15.07
C VAL A 85 -17.73 -5.55 14.78
N LEU A 86 -17.39 -4.46 14.08
CA LEU A 86 -16.00 -4.06 13.87
C LEU A 86 -15.29 -3.82 15.21
N THR A 87 -15.90 -3.03 16.11
CA THR A 87 -15.34 -2.76 17.45
C THR A 87 -15.21 -4.05 18.28
N SER A 88 -16.18 -4.96 18.21
CA SER A 88 -16.14 -6.24 18.92
C SER A 88 -15.03 -7.19 18.42
N VAL A 89 -14.76 -7.22 17.11
CA VAL A 89 -13.72 -8.08 16.51
C VAL A 89 -12.32 -7.47 16.58
N LEU A 90 -12.22 -6.14 16.61
CA LEU A 90 -10.94 -5.42 16.55
C LEU A 90 -10.49 -4.84 17.89
N GLY A 91 -11.40 -4.60 18.83
CA GLY A 91 -11.16 -3.80 20.04
C GLY A 91 -11.38 -2.29 19.83
N TYR A 92 -11.44 -1.83 18.57
CA TYR A 92 -11.62 -0.44 18.17
C TYR A 92 -12.39 -0.32 16.84
N ASP A 93 -12.87 0.88 16.52
CA ASP A 93 -13.40 1.17 15.19
C ASP A 93 -12.31 1.80 14.31
N PRO A 94 -11.79 1.11 13.27
CA PRO A 94 -10.78 1.65 12.37
C PRO A 94 -11.32 2.78 11.47
N SER A 95 -12.65 3.00 11.43
CA SER A 95 -13.28 4.10 10.70
C SER A 95 -13.55 5.34 11.55
N ASP A 96 -13.24 5.32 12.85
CA ASP A 96 -13.59 6.41 13.77
C ASP A 96 -12.80 7.68 13.44
N GLN A 97 -13.52 8.73 13.01
CA GLN A 97 -12.88 9.97 12.57
C GLN A 97 -12.19 10.71 13.73
N GLU A 98 -12.55 10.44 14.99
CA GLU A 98 -11.92 11.00 16.18
C GLU A 98 -10.73 10.17 16.69
N SER A 99 -10.40 9.04 16.05
CA SER A 99 -9.16 8.31 16.33
C SER A 99 -7.92 9.19 16.09
N PRO A 100 -6.88 9.13 16.96
CA PRO A 100 -5.71 9.99 16.85
C PRO A 100 -5.03 9.93 15.48
N VAL A 101 -4.97 8.74 14.87
CA VAL A 101 -4.35 8.51 13.56
C VAL A 101 -5.13 9.20 12.43
N LEU A 102 -6.47 9.15 12.44
CA LEU A 102 -7.28 9.84 11.41
C LEU A 102 -7.34 11.35 11.62
N GLN A 103 -7.28 11.84 12.86
CA GLN A 103 -7.12 13.26 13.15
C GLN A 103 -5.75 13.79 12.69
N ALA A 104 -4.65 13.10 13.01
CA ALA A 104 -3.31 13.47 12.56
C ALA A 104 -3.17 13.40 11.02
N PHE A 105 -3.84 12.45 10.37
CA PHE A 105 -3.86 12.34 8.90
C PHE A 105 -4.78 13.37 8.21
N ARG A 106 -5.70 14.02 8.95
CA ARG A 106 -6.74 14.92 8.43
C ARG A 106 -6.19 16.11 7.60
N PRO A 107 -5.11 16.81 7.99
CA PRO A 107 -4.56 17.94 7.21
C PRO A 107 -4.05 17.50 5.84
N LEU A 108 -3.55 16.28 5.74
CA LEU A 108 -3.08 15.69 4.48
C LEU A 108 -4.26 15.32 3.58
N LYS A 109 -5.27 14.62 4.14
CA LYS A 109 -6.50 14.23 3.43
C LYS A 109 -7.23 15.45 2.84
N THR A 110 -7.24 16.58 3.54
CA THR A 110 -7.96 17.81 3.14
C THR A 110 -7.10 18.80 2.35
N GLY A 111 -5.80 18.91 2.63
CA GLY A 111 -4.88 19.85 1.99
C GLY A 111 -4.37 19.40 0.61
N THR A 112 -4.28 18.09 0.38
CA THR A 112 -3.73 17.53 -0.86
C THR A 112 -4.49 17.93 -2.13
N HIS A 113 -3.77 18.02 -3.25
CA HIS A 113 -4.29 18.41 -4.55
C HIS A 113 -5.00 17.24 -5.30
N CYS A 114 -5.02 16.04 -4.72
CA CYS A 114 -5.74 14.88 -5.23
C CYS A 114 -7.26 15.07 -5.13
N SER A 115 -7.99 14.86 -6.24
CA SER A 115 -9.45 14.99 -6.35
C SER A 115 -10.24 13.87 -5.62
N PHE A 116 -9.59 12.78 -5.21
CA PHE A 116 -10.22 11.69 -4.46
C PHE A 116 -10.02 11.78 -2.96
N ALA A 117 -8.84 12.19 -2.47
CA ALA A 117 -8.47 12.10 -1.06
C ALA A 117 -9.51 12.69 -0.10
N LYS A 118 -10.09 13.85 -0.44
CA LYS A 118 -11.13 14.53 0.36
C LYS A 118 -12.41 13.70 0.52
N ARG A 119 -12.72 12.82 -0.43
CA ARG A 119 -13.89 11.91 -0.46
C ARG A 119 -13.56 10.47 -0.10
N ALA A 120 -12.27 10.12 0.00
CA ALA A 120 -11.82 8.76 0.19
C ALA A 120 -12.33 8.15 1.51
N VAL A 121 -12.80 6.91 1.46
CA VAL A 121 -13.09 6.11 2.67
C VAL A 121 -11.75 5.58 3.18
N VAL A 122 -11.31 6.07 4.34
CA VAL A 122 -10.00 5.75 4.93
C VAL A 122 -10.22 5.10 6.29
N TRP A 123 -9.59 3.95 6.50
CA TRP A 123 -9.46 3.29 7.79
C TRP A 123 -8.05 3.50 8.38
N ALA A 124 -7.89 3.39 9.69
CA ALA A 124 -6.60 3.49 10.38
C ALA A 124 -6.27 2.25 11.22
N CYS A 125 -4.99 2.13 11.60
CA CYS A 125 -4.51 1.24 12.65
C CYS A 125 -5.02 1.62 14.05
N HIS A 126 -4.73 0.78 15.05
CA HIS A 126 -5.02 1.08 16.44
C HIS A 126 -4.30 2.37 16.90
N GLY A 127 -4.92 3.14 17.79
CA GLY A 127 -4.37 4.43 18.26
C GLY A 127 -3.03 4.28 19.00
N SER A 128 -2.86 3.19 19.74
CA SER A 128 -1.62 2.86 20.48
C SER A 128 -0.59 2.09 19.65
N PHE A 129 -0.80 1.90 18.34
CA PHE A 129 0.13 1.12 17.51
C PHE A 129 1.51 1.78 17.43
N SER A 130 2.56 1.04 17.78
CA SER A 130 3.95 1.50 17.71
C SER A 130 4.84 0.55 16.89
N LEU A 131 5.80 1.12 16.17
CA LEU A 131 6.80 0.37 15.41
C LEU A 131 7.89 -0.26 16.29
N GLU A 132 8.06 0.25 17.50
CA GLU A 132 9.05 -0.27 18.45
C GLU A 132 8.58 -1.59 19.08
N THR A 133 7.28 -1.73 19.38
CA THR A 133 6.62 -2.96 19.82
C THR A 133 6.83 -4.13 18.85
N ILE A 134 6.81 -3.85 17.54
CA ILE A 134 7.12 -4.82 16.48
C ILE A 134 8.58 -5.31 16.56
N SER A 135 9.49 -4.47 17.03
CA SER A 135 10.93 -4.73 17.02
C SER A 135 11.41 -5.47 18.27
N THR A 136 10.67 -5.40 19.39
CA THR A 136 10.88 -6.22 20.59
C THR A 136 10.13 -7.56 20.52
N GLY A 137 8.90 -7.55 19.97
CA GLY A 137 7.95 -8.67 19.98
C GLY A 137 8.29 -9.91 19.14
N ALA A 138 9.54 -10.07 18.68
CA ALA A 138 10.00 -11.29 18.01
C ALA A 138 10.39 -12.41 19.00
N CYS A 139 10.89 -12.04 20.19
CA CYS A 139 11.39 -12.98 21.20
C CYS A 139 11.15 -12.57 22.67
N GLY A 140 10.64 -11.36 22.93
CA GLY A 140 10.52 -10.79 24.28
C GLY A 140 9.10 -10.43 24.67
N ILE A 141 8.75 -10.71 25.92
CA ILE A 141 7.48 -10.34 26.57
C ILE A 141 7.28 -8.82 26.46
N ALA A 142 6.18 -8.39 25.85
CA ALA A 142 5.63 -7.05 26.01
C ALA A 142 4.35 -7.17 26.86
N ASP A 143 4.15 -6.24 27.79
CA ASP A 143 2.95 -6.23 28.63
C ASP A 143 1.69 -5.86 27.82
N GLY A 144 0.53 -6.31 28.30
CA GLY A 144 -0.63 -6.67 27.46
C GLY A 144 -1.11 -5.64 26.43
N ASP A 145 -1.28 -4.38 26.81
CA ASP A 145 -1.90 -3.34 25.97
C ASP A 145 -1.20 -3.14 24.60
N ASP A 146 0.12 -3.33 24.57
CA ASP A 146 0.96 -3.16 23.39
C ASP A 146 0.78 -4.32 22.39
N VAL A 147 0.59 -5.54 22.90
CA VAL A 147 0.33 -6.75 22.10
C VAL A 147 -1.04 -6.66 21.43
N ASP A 148 -2.06 -6.25 22.20
CA ASP A 148 -3.43 -6.07 21.68
C ASP A 148 -3.47 -5.00 20.58
N ALA A 149 -2.74 -3.89 20.70
CA ALA A 149 -2.67 -2.84 19.68
C ALA A 149 -2.07 -3.34 18.35
N VAL A 150 -1.07 -4.23 18.41
CA VAL A 150 -0.41 -4.82 17.24
C VAL A 150 -1.30 -5.87 16.56
N ASP A 151 -1.91 -6.77 17.33
CA ASP A 151 -2.85 -7.80 16.84
C ASP A 151 -4.14 -7.18 16.27
N ALA A 152 -4.72 -6.19 16.96
CA ALA A 152 -5.84 -5.39 16.47
C ALA A 152 -5.53 -4.68 15.13
N THR A 153 -4.28 -4.25 14.93
CA THR A 153 -3.83 -3.63 13.67
C THR A 153 -3.67 -4.67 12.56
N LEU A 154 -3.14 -5.87 12.84
CA LEU A 154 -3.16 -6.99 11.89
C LEU A 154 -4.58 -7.39 11.50
N ARG A 155 -5.51 -7.49 12.47
CA ARG A 155 -6.90 -7.83 12.20
C ARG A 155 -7.59 -6.79 11.32
N ALA A 156 -7.38 -5.51 11.60
CA ALA A 156 -7.96 -4.44 10.80
C ALA A 156 -7.39 -4.42 9.37
N MET A 157 -6.09 -4.67 9.20
CA MET A 157 -5.47 -4.80 7.87
C MET A 157 -6.00 -6.02 7.09
N ALA A 158 -6.27 -7.14 7.77
CA ALA A 158 -6.85 -8.34 7.16
C ALA A 158 -8.32 -8.14 6.74
N LEU A 159 -9.13 -7.46 7.57
CA LEU A 159 -10.52 -7.09 7.22
C LEU A 159 -10.56 -6.01 6.13
N PHE A 160 -9.65 -5.04 6.14
CA PHE A 160 -9.49 -4.08 5.06
C PHE A 160 -9.16 -4.77 3.73
N ALA A 161 -8.30 -5.79 3.75
CA ALA A 161 -7.97 -6.58 2.58
C ALA A 161 -9.16 -7.39 2.03
N SER A 162 -10.12 -7.83 2.85
CA SER A 162 -11.35 -8.47 2.36
C SER A 162 -12.46 -7.48 1.97
N ALA A 163 -12.49 -6.29 2.58
CA ALA A 163 -13.43 -5.20 2.29
C ALA A 163 -12.90 -4.15 1.27
N CYS A 164 -11.87 -4.50 0.50
CA CYS A 164 -11.12 -3.61 -0.40
C CYS A 164 -11.91 -3.00 -1.58
N HIS A 165 -13.21 -3.33 -1.70
CA HIS A 165 -14.18 -2.75 -2.63
C HIS A 165 -15.03 -1.62 -2.04
N LYS A 166 -14.88 -1.34 -0.74
CA LYS A 166 -15.61 -0.29 0.01
C LYS A 166 -14.70 0.73 0.70
N ILE A 167 -13.40 0.48 0.75
CA ILE A 167 -12.40 1.28 1.48
C ILE A 167 -11.25 1.62 0.51
N ASP A 168 -10.90 2.90 0.41
CA ASP A 168 -9.92 3.42 -0.54
C ASP A 168 -8.48 3.38 -0.03
N ALA A 169 -8.30 3.44 1.29
CA ALA A 169 -7.00 3.33 1.94
C ALA A 169 -7.09 2.83 3.38
N PHE A 170 -6.03 2.15 3.82
CA PHE A 170 -5.70 1.96 5.23
C PHE A 170 -4.45 2.78 5.55
N VAL A 171 -4.47 3.57 6.62
CA VAL A 171 -3.33 4.38 7.08
C VAL A 171 -2.75 3.79 8.38
N ILE A 172 -1.42 3.68 8.42
CA ILE A 172 -0.69 3.38 9.65
C ILE A 172 0.19 4.60 9.97
N ALA A 173 0.12 5.07 11.21
CA ALA A 173 1.03 6.09 11.72
C ALA A 173 2.42 5.49 11.96
N LEU A 174 3.45 6.29 11.71
CA LEU A 174 4.85 5.96 11.89
C LEU A 174 5.52 7.04 12.74
N PRO A 175 6.59 6.72 13.51
CA PRO A 175 7.38 7.73 14.19
C PRO A 175 7.84 8.83 13.22
N PRO A 176 7.80 10.11 13.62
CA PRO A 176 8.14 11.22 12.75
C PRO A 176 9.61 11.15 12.32
N ALA A 177 9.84 11.18 11.01
CA ALA A 177 11.18 11.11 10.42
C ALA A 177 11.67 12.51 10.01
N SER A 178 12.85 12.88 10.51
CA SER A 178 13.57 14.11 10.18
C SER A 178 14.39 13.95 8.89
N THR A 179 14.93 12.75 8.63
CA THR A 179 15.64 12.40 7.39
C THR A 179 14.87 11.40 6.54
N ILE A 180 15.20 11.35 5.24
CA ILE A 180 14.60 10.36 4.33
C ILE A 180 15.11 8.92 4.60
N GLN A 181 16.24 8.79 5.30
CA GLN A 181 16.82 7.53 5.76
C GLN A 181 16.04 6.95 6.95
N GLU A 182 15.73 7.77 7.97
CA GLU A 182 14.83 7.38 9.06
C GLU A 182 13.48 6.92 8.51
N HIS A 183 12.90 7.70 7.60
CA HIS A 183 11.61 7.37 6.97
C HIS A 183 11.67 6.06 6.19
N GLY A 184 12.71 5.88 5.37
CA GLY A 184 12.94 4.63 4.63
C GLY A 184 13.09 3.41 5.54
N SER A 185 13.82 3.56 6.65
CA SER A 185 13.98 2.51 7.66
C SER A 185 12.65 2.14 8.32
N ASN A 186 11.86 3.13 8.75
CA ASN A 186 10.55 2.91 9.37
C ASN A 186 9.56 2.23 8.42
N VAL A 187 9.54 2.64 7.15
CA VAL A 187 8.75 2.00 6.09
C VAL A 187 9.21 0.56 5.83
N ARG A 188 10.53 0.30 5.82
CA ARG A 188 11.09 -1.06 5.67
C ARG A 188 10.71 -1.97 6.84
N ARG A 189 10.92 -1.53 8.09
CA ARG A 189 10.56 -2.29 9.32
C ARG A 189 9.10 -2.74 9.27
N LEU A 190 8.18 -1.79 9.02
CA LEU A 190 6.74 -2.05 8.99
C LEU A 190 6.32 -2.98 7.84
N LEU A 191 6.81 -2.74 6.62
CA LEU A 191 6.45 -3.56 5.46
C LEU A 191 7.03 -4.98 5.53
N THR A 192 8.24 -5.16 6.08
CA THR A 192 8.82 -6.49 6.32
C THR A 192 7.98 -7.26 7.33
N TRP A 193 7.65 -6.67 8.49
CA TRP A 193 6.80 -7.32 9.49
C TRP A 193 5.41 -7.68 8.94
N LEU A 194 4.72 -6.77 8.24
CA LEU A 194 3.43 -7.08 7.59
C LEU A 194 3.58 -8.18 6.53
N SER A 195 4.69 -8.22 5.79
CA SER A 195 5.00 -9.29 4.83
C SER A 195 5.18 -10.65 5.51
N ASP A 196 5.85 -10.69 6.66
CA ASP A 196 6.12 -11.94 7.37
C ASP A 196 4.90 -12.46 8.13
N MET A 197 4.00 -11.55 8.53
CA MET A 197 2.67 -11.83 9.07
C MET A 197 1.56 -11.97 8.00
N ASP A 198 1.89 -11.98 6.69
CA ASP A 198 0.90 -12.12 5.62
C ASP A 198 0.21 -13.51 5.68
N PRO A 199 -1.11 -13.59 5.99
CA PRO A 199 -1.80 -14.88 6.13
C PRO A 199 -2.01 -15.61 4.80
N SER A 200 -1.57 -15.05 3.67
CA SER A 200 -1.45 -15.75 2.39
C SER A 200 -0.06 -16.35 2.12
N GLY A 201 0.88 -16.22 3.06
CA GLY A 201 2.22 -16.80 3.00
C GLY A 201 3.13 -16.23 1.90
N ARG A 202 2.70 -15.18 1.18
CA ARG A 202 3.44 -14.68 0.01
C ARG A 202 4.77 -14.02 0.36
N ARG A 203 4.95 -13.52 1.60
CA ARG A 203 6.16 -12.84 2.12
C ARG A 203 6.82 -11.95 1.06
N CYS A 204 6.10 -10.91 0.63
CA CYS A 204 6.49 -10.09 -0.51
C CYS A 204 7.79 -9.28 -0.31
N MET A 205 8.24 -9.06 0.94
CA MET A 205 9.51 -8.40 1.26
C MET A 205 10.72 -9.35 1.29
N ALA A 206 10.50 -10.68 1.42
CA ALA A 206 11.56 -11.70 1.36
C ALA A 206 12.03 -12.00 -0.09
N LYS A 207 11.73 -11.09 -1.03
CA LYS A 207 11.96 -11.21 -2.47
C LYS A 207 12.66 -9.95 -2.96
N SER A 208 13.22 -9.97 -4.17
CA SER A 208 13.88 -8.80 -4.76
C SER A 208 12.89 -7.64 -4.99
N VAL A 209 12.82 -6.71 -4.03
CA VAL A 209 11.92 -5.54 -4.03
C VAL A 209 12.20 -4.57 -5.18
N ASP A 210 13.42 -4.59 -5.74
CA ASP A 210 13.88 -3.74 -6.83
C ASP A 210 13.35 -4.14 -8.23
N LYS A 211 12.57 -5.22 -8.36
CA LYS A 211 12.09 -5.69 -9.68
C LYS A 211 10.81 -4.98 -10.10
N SER A 212 10.65 -4.73 -11.40
CA SER A 212 9.48 -4.04 -11.98
C SER A 212 8.13 -4.72 -11.72
N ARG A 213 8.14 -6.02 -11.37
CA ARG A 213 6.96 -6.81 -11.00
C ARG A 213 6.73 -6.93 -9.49
N TRP A 214 7.55 -6.28 -8.66
CA TRP A 214 7.29 -6.26 -7.21
C TRP A 214 6.09 -5.37 -6.91
N VAL A 215 5.21 -5.85 -6.03
CA VAL A 215 4.08 -5.13 -5.45
C VAL A 215 3.93 -5.59 -4.01
N PHE A 216 3.49 -4.71 -3.11
CA PHE A 216 3.22 -5.13 -1.74
C PHE A 216 1.95 -6.01 -1.70
N THR A 217 2.01 -7.14 -1.02
CA THR A 217 0.87 -8.06 -0.89
C THR A 217 0.60 -8.41 0.56
N PHE A 218 -0.67 -8.41 0.94
CA PHE A 218 -1.14 -8.87 2.25
C PHE A 218 -2.50 -9.54 2.13
N ALA A 219 -2.68 -10.67 2.82
CA ALA A 219 -3.88 -11.51 2.77
C ALA A 219 -4.34 -11.88 1.34
N GLY A 220 -3.39 -11.98 0.41
CA GLY A 220 -3.64 -12.30 -1.00
C GLY A 220 -4.05 -11.12 -1.90
N ASN A 221 -4.20 -9.92 -1.35
CA ASN A 221 -4.47 -8.69 -2.09
C ASN A 221 -3.18 -7.93 -2.47
N GLU A 222 -3.26 -7.10 -3.52
CA GLU A 222 -2.17 -6.25 -4.00
C GLU A 222 -2.43 -4.78 -3.64
N PHE A 223 -1.44 -4.12 -3.06
CA PHE A 223 -1.54 -2.74 -2.58
C PHE A 223 -0.51 -1.83 -3.25
N PHE A 224 -0.99 -0.68 -3.74
CA PHE A 224 -0.15 0.47 -4.02
C PHE A 224 0.22 1.13 -2.69
N ILE A 225 1.51 1.35 -2.48
CA ILE A 225 2.05 1.93 -1.25
C ILE A 225 2.40 3.40 -1.51
N THR A 226 2.06 4.26 -0.56
CA THR A 226 2.41 5.68 -0.63
C THR A 226 2.65 6.23 0.76
N THR A 227 3.77 6.93 0.97
CA THR A 227 4.20 7.39 2.29
C THR A 227 4.42 8.90 2.35
N PHE A 228 4.37 9.44 3.56
CA PHE A 228 4.47 10.88 3.84
C PHE A 228 5.21 11.07 5.18
N ALA A 229 6.05 12.11 5.29
CA ALA A 229 6.89 12.33 6.47
C ALA A 229 7.32 13.80 6.64
N PRO A 230 7.70 14.25 7.85
CA PRO A 230 8.07 15.64 8.11
C PRO A 230 9.30 16.13 7.33
N CYS A 231 10.17 15.21 6.92
CA CYS A 231 11.36 15.47 6.10
C CYS A 231 11.05 15.99 4.68
N TYR A 232 9.85 15.78 4.15
CA TYR A 232 9.54 16.18 2.77
C TYR A 232 9.24 17.69 2.66
N PRO A 233 9.89 18.42 1.73
CA PRO A 233 9.62 19.85 1.52
C PRO A 233 8.24 20.08 0.89
N ARG A 234 7.75 21.32 0.96
CA ARG A 234 6.44 21.73 0.40
C ARG A 234 6.30 21.43 -1.09
N GLN A 235 7.41 21.42 -1.83
CA GLN A 235 7.51 21.13 -3.27
C GLN A 235 7.50 19.63 -3.60
N SER A 236 7.37 18.75 -2.60
CA SER A 236 7.17 17.32 -2.81
C SER A 236 5.68 16.97 -2.81
N SER A 237 5.26 16.07 -3.70
CA SER A 237 3.93 15.43 -3.63
C SER A 237 3.71 14.60 -2.35
N ARG A 238 4.75 14.45 -1.51
CA ARG A 238 4.72 13.79 -0.19
C ARG A 238 4.64 14.75 1.00
N TYR A 239 4.46 16.04 0.76
CA TYR A 239 4.30 17.05 1.82
C TYR A 239 3.06 16.77 2.69
N GLN A 240 3.19 16.98 4.01
CA GLN A 240 2.17 16.64 5.01
C GLN A 240 1.26 17.81 5.44
N PHE A 241 1.33 18.97 4.79
CA PHE A 241 0.45 20.11 5.08
C PHE A 241 0.52 20.68 6.51
N GLY A 242 1.64 20.44 7.22
CA GLY A 242 1.93 21.02 8.54
C GLY A 242 2.07 20.01 9.68
N VAL A 243 1.71 18.74 9.47
CA VAL A 243 1.99 17.65 10.44
C VAL A 243 3.49 17.51 10.66
N ARG A 244 3.91 17.22 11.90
CA ARG A 244 5.33 17.14 12.32
C ARG A 244 5.64 15.99 13.29
N ASP A 245 4.60 15.59 14.01
CA ASP A 245 4.49 14.61 15.08
C ASP A 245 4.32 13.17 14.60
N ALA A 246 3.93 12.96 13.34
CA ALA A 246 3.79 11.64 12.72
C ALA A 246 4.31 11.60 11.28
N ALA A 247 4.83 10.44 10.88
CA ALA A 247 4.89 10.01 9.48
C ALA A 247 3.70 9.07 9.19
N PHE A 248 3.41 8.82 7.92
CA PHE A 248 2.29 7.94 7.50
C PHE A 248 2.69 7.01 6.37
N ILE A 249 2.14 5.80 6.39
CA ILE A 249 2.04 4.92 5.23
C ILE A 249 0.57 4.67 4.88
N LEU A 250 0.25 4.76 3.60
CA LEU A 250 -1.04 4.41 3.04
C LEU A 250 -0.91 3.15 2.20
N PHE A 251 -1.78 2.18 2.49
CA PHE A 251 -2.05 1.00 1.69
C PHE A 251 -3.31 1.28 0.88
N GLN A 252 -3.21 1.32 -0.45
CA GLN A 252 -4.36 1.54 -1.33
C GLN A 252 -4.56 0.29 -2.20
N PRO A 253 -5.73 -0.38 -2.18
CA PRO A 253 -5.91 -1.60 -2.95
C PRO A 253 -5.97 -1.24 -4.44
N TYR A 254 -5.34 -2.05 -5.31
CA TYR A 254 -5.39 -1.80 -6.77
C TYR A 254 -6.82 -1.71 -7.32
N HIS A 255 -7.80 -2.30 -6.62
CA HIS A 255 -9.22 -2.20 -6.94
C HIS A 255 -9.80 -0.77 -6.81
N SER A 256 -9.35 0.05 -5.85
CA SER A 256 -9.83 1.44 -5.69
C SER A 256 -9.51 2.29 -6.92
N PHE A 257 -8.34 2.10 -7.54
CA PHE A 257 -7.95 2.77 -8.79
C PHE A 257 -8.87 2.42 -9.97
N LEU A 258 -9.46 1.21 -9.98
CA LEU A 258 -10.44 0.78 -10.98
C LEU A 258 -11.81 1.41 -10.71
N LEU A 259 -12.26 1.43 -9.44
CA LEU A 259 -13.51 2.07 -9.03
C LEU A 259 -13.52 3.58 -9.38
N HIS A 260 -12.45 4.29 -9.06
CA HIS A 260 -12.28 5.72 -9.37
C HIS A 260 -11.87 6.00 -10.83
N ARG A 261 -11.79 4.96 -11.68
CA ARG A 261 -11.44 5.05 -13.11
C ARG A 261 -10.18 5.88 -13.37
N VAL A 262 -9.14 5.70 -12.55
CA VAL A 262 -7.93 6.54 -12.53
C VAL A 262 -7.20 6.55 -13.89
N GLY A 263 -7.35 5.48 -14.67
CA GLY A 263 -6.79 5.37 -16.02
C GLY A 263 -5.45 4.63 -16.05
N VAL A 264 -5.03 4.30 -17.27
CA VAL A 264 -3.74 3.65 -17.54
C VAL A 264 -2.57 4.53 -17.09
N GLU A 265 -1.41 3.91 -16.92
CA GLU A 265 -0.17 4.61 -16.60
C GLU A 265 0.43 5.21 -17.87
N THR A 266 0.44 6.54 -17.97
CA THR A 266 1.01 7.33 -19.07
C THR A 266 2.49 7.63 -18.82
N SER A 267 3.30 7.65 -19.88
CA SER A 267 4.70 8.09 -19.83
C SER A 267 4.82 9.59 -19.54
N ARG A 268 6.04 10.07 -19.25
CA ARG A 268 6.32 11.50 -19.09
C ARG A 268 6.04 12.30 -20.36
N SER A 269 6.39 11.74 -21.52
CA SER A 269 6.13 12.33 -22.85
C SER A 269 4.66 12.26 -23.30
N GLU A 270 3.89 11.28 -22.80
CA GLU A 270 2.45 11.15 -23.05
C GLU A 270 1.57 11.99 -22.10
N THR A 271 2.05 12.29 -20.88
CA THR A 271 1.27 13.00 -19.85
C THR A 271 0.94 14.43 -20.30
N ASN A 272 -0.32 14.68 -20.69
CA ASN A 272 -0.77 16.01 -21.10
C ASN A 272 -1.14 16.89 -19.90
N TYR A 273 -0.20 17.71 -19.44
CA TYR A 273 -0.39 18.61 -18.29
C TYR A 273 -1.38 19.76 -18.55
N THR A 274 -1.65 20.13 -19.80
CA THR A 274 -2.54 21.24 -20.17
C THR A 274 -3.97 20.77 -20.40
N HIS A 275 -4.13 19.64 -21.11
CA HIS A 275 -5.42 19.01 -21.41
C HIS A 275 -5.37 17.52 -21.01
N PRO A 276 -5.51 17.20 -19.70
CA PRO A 276 -5.41 15.84 -19.20
C PRO A 276 -6.34 14.85 -19.92
N ALA A 277 -5.77 13.78 -20.48
CA ALA A 277 -6.53 12.77 -21.22
C ALA A 277 -7.31 11.81 -20.30
N ASN A 278 -6.95 11.77 -19.01
CA ASN A 278 -7.54 10.91 -18.01
C ASN A 278 -7.36 11.49 -16.59
N VAL A 279 -7.97 10.82 -15.61
CA VAL A 279 -7.97 11.19 -14.19
C VAL A 279 -6.57 11.23 -13.56
N ARG A 280 -5.66 10.32 -13.92
CA ARG A 280 -4.27 10.30 -13.45
C ARG A 280 -3.50 11.52 -13.95
N ASP A 281 -3.62 11.84 -15.23
CA ASP A 281 -3.04 13.06 -15.82
C ASP A 281 -3.64 14.31 -15.15
N GLU A 282 -4.92 14.30 -14.78
CA GLU A 282 -5.58 15.42 -14.11
C GLU A 282 -4.98 15.65 -12.71
N ILE A 283 -4.72 14.58 -11.96
CA ILE A 283 -4.00 14.63 -10.68
C ILE A 283 -2.57 15.14 -10.90
N ARG A 284 -1.83 14.63 -11.89
CA ARG A 284 -0.48 15.11 -12.23
C ARG A 284 -0.47 16.61 -12.54
N ALA A 285 -1.40 17.07 -13.36
CA ALA A 285 -1.58 18.48 -13.72
C ALA A 285 -2.03 19.36 -12.54
N ARG A 286 -2.83 18.85 -11.60
CA ARG A 286 -3.18 19.53 -10.35
C ARG A 286 -1.95 19.71 -9.45
N PHE A 287 -1.18 18.65 -9.21
CA PHE A 287 0.02 18.70 -8.36
C PHE A 287 1.13 19.57 -8.97
N ALA A 288 1.37 19.46 -10.28
CA ALA A 288 2.35 20.29 -10.99
C ALA A 288 2.02 21.80 -10.89
N ARG A 289 0.76 22.20 -11.10
CA ARG A 289 0.31 23.60 -10.98
C ARG A 289 0.45 24.20 -9.57
N HIS A 290 0.56 23.38 -8.53
CA HIS A 290 0.81 23.83 -7.16
C HIS A 290 2.29 23.69 -6.74
N GLY A 291 3.19 23.46 -7.69
CA GLY A 291 4.63 23.36 -7.44
C GLY A 291 5.06 22.06 -6.73
N SER A 292 4.21 21.03 -6.73
CA SER A 292 4.45 19.73 -6.07
C SER A 292 4.34 18.53 -7.03
N PRO A 293 4.94 18.56 -8.23
CA PRO A 293 4.73 17.55 -9.28
C PRO A 293 5.11 16.11 -8.84
N TYR A 294 4.52 15.12 -9.51
CA TYR A 294 4.98 13.73 -9.44
C TYR A 294 6.14 13.49 -10.40
N PHE A 295 7.08 12.63 -10.01
CA PHE A 295 8.00 12.03 -10.97
C PHE A 295 7.22 11.07 -11.88
N VAL A 296 7.42 11.21 -13.19
CA VAL A 296 6.89 10.31 -14.21
C VAL A 296 8.06 9.81 -15.06
N PRO A 297 8.24 8.49 -15.22
CA PRO A 297 9.27 7.92 -16.10
C PRO A 297 8.80 7.89 -17.58
N GLU A 298 9.73 7.70 -18.51
CA GLU A 298 9.40 7.47 -19.93
C GLU A 298 8.94 6.03 -20.20
N ASP A 299 9.39 5.05 -19.42
CA ASP A 299 8.86 3.68 -19.41
C ASP A 299 8.34 3.35 -18.00
N PRO A 300 7.04 3.59 -17.73
CA PRO A 300 6.44 3.24 -16.44
C PRO A 300 6.35 1.73 -16.20
N ALA A 301 6.27 0.91 -17.25
CA ALA A 301 6.17 -0.55 -17.12
C ALA A 301 7.48 -1.21 -16.65
N ARG A 302 8.62 -0.50 -16.77
CA ARG A 302 9.91 -0.90 -16.18
C ARG A 302 10.16 -0.34 -14.78
N MET A 303 9.40 0.65 -14.31
CA MET A 303 9.65 1.26 -13.01
C MET A 303 9.13 0.36 -11.86
N PRO A 304 9.99 -0.04 -10.89
CA PRO A 304 9.54 -0.79 -9.72
C PRO A 304 8.60 0.02 -8.83
N ASN A 305 7.48 -0.58 -8.40
CA ASN A 305 6.51 0.09 -7.51
C ASN A 305 7.14 0.52 -6.16
N CYS A 306 8.25 -0.09 -5.73
CA CYS A 306 8.97 0.33 -4.53
C CYS A 306 9.52 1.76 -4.63
N HIS A 307 9.83 2.28 -5.83
CA HIS A 307 10.21 3.68 -6.04
C HIS A 307 9.05 4.66 -5.75
N GLN A 308 7.81 4.17 -5.71
CA GLN A 308 6.61 4.95 -5.39
C GLN A 308 6.24 4.86 -3.90
N ALA A 309 6.81 3.92 -3.13
CA ALA A 309 6.57 3.83 -1.69
C ALA A 309 7.25 4.98 -0.93
N VAL A 310 8.56 5.14 -1.09
CA VAL A 310 9.35 6.27 -0.57
C VAL A 310 9.98 7.01 -1.75
N SER A 311 9.68 8.30 -1.86
CA SER A 311 10.17 9.15 -2.96
C SER A 311 11.42 9.94 -2.53
N PRO A 312 12.28 10.37 -3.46
CA PRO A 312 13.35 11.31 -3.14
C PRO A 312 12.79 12.65 -2.64
N LEU A 313 13.62 13.41 -1.91
CA LEU A 313 13.28 14.75 -1.39
C LEU A 313 13.12 15.79 -2.52
N THR A 314 13.75 15.56 -3.68
CA THR A 314 13.64 16.40 -4.88
C THR A 314 13.27 15.56 -6.10
N LEU A 315 12.52 16.15 -7.03
CA LEU A 315 11.82 15.47 -8.14
C LEU A 315 12.70 14.59 -9.05
N HIS A 316 14.00 14.90 -9.14
CA HIS A 316 14.94 14.27 -10.08
C HIS A 316 16.18 13.67 -9.40
N ALA A 317 16.21 13.61 -8.06
CA ALA A 317 17.26 12.87 -7.36
C ALA A 317 17.06 11.34 -7.52
N PRO A 318 18.13 10.53 -7.33
CA PRO A 318 18.05 9.08 -7.42
C PRO A 318 16.98 8.46 -6.52
N ALA A 319 16.40 7.34 -6.95
CA ALA A 319 15.39 6.62 -6.18
C ALA A 319 15.94 6.15 -4.81
N VAL A 320 15.18 6.41 -3.74
CA VAL A 320 15.55 6.01 -2.38
C VAL A 320 15.47 4.49 -2.26
N ARG A 321 16.61 3.83 -2.03
CA ARG A 321 16.72 2.36 -1.90
C ARG A 321 16.29 1.85 -0.52
N TRP A 322 15.14 2.33 -0.03
CA TRP A 322 14.64 2.13 1.34
C TRP A 322 14.49 0.65 1.75
N TRP A 323 14.34 -0.26 0.79
CA TRP A 323 14.17 -1.70 1.01
C TRP A 323 15.48 -2.45 1.33
N LEU A 324 16.64 -1.87 1.02
CA LEU A 324 17.93 -2.44 1.36
C LEU A 324 18.23 -2.26 2.85
N ASP A 325 19.09 -3.12 3.41
CA ASP A 325 19.66 -2.87 4.73
C ASP A 325 20.79 -1.84 4.63
N THR A 326 20.40 -0.58 4.43
CA THR A 326 21.28 0.59 4.50
C THR A 326 21.10 1.34 5.82
N CYS A 327 20.59 0.66 6.84
CA CYS A 327 20.83 1.05 8.22
C CYS A 327 22.26 0.60 8.54
N PRO A 328 23.28 1.48 8.65
CA PRO A 328 24.42 1.13 9.46
C PRO A 328 23.85 0.87 10.86
N LEU A 329 23.92 -0.39 11.30
CA LEU A 329 23.36 -0.84 12.58
C LEU A 329 23.61 0.24 13.63
N SER A 330 22.54 0.71 14.26
CA SER A 330 22.64 1.84 15.19
C SER A 330 23.77 1.56 16.18
N ARG A 331 24.55 2.57 16.60
CA ARG A 331 25.72 2.30 17.46
C ARG A 331 25.35 1.46 18.69
N HIS A 332 24.14 1.64 19.22
CA HIS A 332 23.54 0.81 20.25
C HIS A 332 23.44 -0.68 19.87
N THR A 333 22.98 -1.01 18.66
CA THR A 333 22.87 -2.39 18.17
C THR A 333 24.23 -3.03 17.92
N LEU A 334 25.21 -2.29 17.37
CA LEU A 334 26.59 -2.78 17.25
C LEU A 334 27.19 -3.03 18.64
N GLN A 335 27.02 -2.08 19.56
CA GLN A 335 27.52 -2.18 20.94
C GLN A 335 26.83 -3.31 21.72
N GLN A 336 25.57 -3.64 21.42
CA GLN A 336 24.90 -4.84 21.94
C GLN A 336 25.49 -6.14 21.35
N LEU A 337 25.82 -6.18 20.06
CA LEU A 337 26.48 -7.35 19.44
C LEU A 337 27.91 -7.56 19.96
N GLU A 338 28.66 -6.47 20.18
CA GLU A 338 29.97 -6.49 20.87
C GLU A 338 29.85 -7.03 22.31
N VAL A 339 28.85 -6.56 23.07
CA VAL A 339 28.56 -7.05 24.43
C VAL A 339 28.11 -8.52 24.44
N MET A 340 27.44 -8.99 23.40
CA MET A 340 27.08 -10.40 23.22
C MET A 340 28.23 -11.26 22.66
N GLY A 341 29.44 -10.70 22.52
CA GLY A 341 30.66 -11.44 22.20
C GLY A 341 30.76 -11.95 20.76
N TRP A 342 29.87 -11.51 19.85
CA TRP A 342 29.95 -11.84 18.43
C TRP A 342 31.13 -11.11 17.79
N LYS A 343 32.23 -11.86 17.60
CA LYS A 343 33.31 -11.48 16.68
C LYS A 343 33.06 -12.15 15.34
N GLU A 344 33.19 -11.41 14.25
CA GLU A 344 33.27 -12.00 12.93
C GLU A 344 34.61 -12.75 12.82
N GLU A 345 34.56 -14.07 12.70
CA GLU A 345 35.68 -14.88 12.19
C GLU A 345 35.71 -14.71 10.67
N GLY A 346 36.85 -14.25 10.13
CA GLY A 346 37.00 -13.76 8.75
C GLY A 346 37.73 -14.70 7.79
#